data_AF-A0A8D8Z7X5-F1
#
_entry.id   AF-A0A8D8Z7X5-F1
#
_cell.length_a   1.000
_cell.length_b   1.000
_cell.length_c   1.000
_cell.angle_alpha   90.00
_cell.angle_beta   90.00
_cell.angle_gamma   90.00
#
_symmetry.space_group_name_H-M   'P 1'
#
loop_
_entity.id
_entity.type
_entity.pdbx_description
1 polymer ?
#
loop_
_entity_poly.entity_id
_entity_poly.type
_entity_poly.pdbx_seq_one_letter_code
_entity_poly.pdbx_strand_id
1 'polypeptide(L)'
;MEPGVDQPPIKRSVENKFFYTKKRSEFGRPYEFECDEAKLLLSLEPDPTHLENFIPEDPVEQGVQYSKQFSLHEANTFRAEYESHCIYHEEGGWPKDISHQDTEQIIRYKRKVEKDETYIQTVMHLSHPMEHCIHQNNAINIYEQYFDNVEPSIIVEDLSSRTLNVFRDQQKVKRPIQKLSWSPDGGSRIAGSYCNLNFQNPVVYACESYVWDVDNPNKPYLVLKGPACVCSVEYNPKDIHCLIGGLLNGQVAFWDDRKGSSPVEISDVLESHRAPVNNALWINSKTNTEFFTSSIDGCVRWWDCRNLKKPTETLLVDTTKEEQKYIRALGVSTMEYEPTIPVRFLLGTETGMVIIGNRKSKTSAEKLATVFKAHKGPVYSVARNPAFLKNFLTIGDYCARVWSEDVKESAIMSTGNHNTVLTCGGWSATKYSVFYVTKTDGCLDVWDLLQNQRNPTLTVKVCDDRLNTLRCNDNGEMVAVGSSNGSLYLIQFSDNLVTANKNDKMLLTSMFERETRREKIIEAKQRELRLKARSMKNTDEGMRHAKTKGQEADQGGPTLEEEAETEFFVSIDEVRLWSYSYCNQNK
;
A
#
# COMPACT_ATOMS: atom_id res chain seq x y z
N MET A 1 -5.74 17.54 45.50
CA MET A 1 -5.90 16.15 45.93
C MET A 1 -7.37 15.84 45.83
N GLU A 2 -7.69 14.86 44.97
CA GLU A 2 -8.97 14.15 44.85
C GLU A 2 -9.55 13.74 46.22
N PRO A 3 -10.84 13.37 46.41
CA PRO A 3 -11.74 12.64 45.49
C PRO A 3 -13.19 13.20 45.51
N GLY A 4 -14.18 12.80 44.72
CA GLY A 4 -14.59 11.49 44.21
C GLY A 4 -15.82 10.97 45.00
N VAL A 5 -16.69 10.23 44.30
CA VAL A 5 -17.71 9.27 44.80
C VAL A 5 -19.20 9.72 44.79
N ASP A 6 -19.84 9.31 43.69
CA ASP A 6 -21.05 8.47 43.53
C ASP A 6 -22.39 8.72 44.25
N GLN A 7 -23.39 9.04 43.40
CA GLN A 7 -24.72 8.40 43.14
C GLN A 7 -25.60 7.83 44.29
N PRO A 8 -26.87 7.42 43.99
CA PRO A 8 -28.12 8.13 43.68
C PRO A 8 -29.17 7.70 44.76
N PRO A 9 -30.48 7.43 44.51
CA PRO A 9 -31.51 7.92 43.59
C PRO A 9 -32.78 8.42 44.34
N ILE A 10 -33.86 8.79 43.64
CA ILE A 10 -35.26 8.27 43.83
C ILE A 10 -36.30 9.20 43.15
N LYS A 11 -37.34 8.53 42.65
CA LYS A 11 -38.32 8.87 41.62
C LYS A 11 -39.20 10.11 41.89
N ARG A 12 -39.44 10.87 40.81
CA ARG A 12 -40.35 12.02 40.68
C ARG A 12 -41.83 11.60 40.66
N SER A 13 -42.67 12.29 41.42
CA SER A 13 -44.11 12.41 41.16
C SER A 13 -44.34 13.58 40.17
N VAL A 14 -44.96 13.28 39.03
CA VAL A 14 -45.16 14.23 37.93
C VAL A 14 -46.38 15.11 38.23
N GLU A 15 -46.17 16.34 38.68
CA GLU A 15 -47.17 17.40 38.55
C GLU A 15 -47.04 18.02 37.15
N ASN A 16 -48.06 17.81 36.32
CA ASN A 16 -48.17 18.46 35.00
C ASN A 16 -48.47 19.96 35.18
N LYS A 17 -47.43 20.77 35.43
CA LYS A 17 -47.52 22.23 35.39
C LYS A 17 -47.32 22.73 33.97
N PHE A 18 -48.39 23.20 33.35
CA PHE A 18 -48.32 23.94 32.09
C PHE A 18 -47.94 25.40 32.38
N PHE A 19 -46.72 25.79 31.99
CA PHE A 19 -46.27 27.17 32.05
C PHE A 19 -46.56 27.86 30.73
N TYR A 20 -47.40 28.90 30.75
CA TYR A 20 -47.56 29.80 29.62
C TYR A 20 -46.61 31.00 29.78
N THR A 21 -45.56 31.06 28.97
CA THR A 21 -44.65 32.22 28.89
C THR A 21 -44.91 32.99 27.60
N LYS A 22 -45.17 34.30 27.70
CA LYS A 22 -45.34 35.19 26.53
C LYS A 22 -44.31 36.31 26.56
N LYS A 23 -43.68 36.63 25.42
CA LYS A 23 -42.68 37.71 25.32
C LYS A 23 -43.35 39.07 25.54
N ARG A 24 -42.70 39.99 26.26
CA ARG A 24 -43.25 41.34 26.56
C ARG A 24 -43.61 42.14 25.30
N SER A 25 -42.90 41.92 24.19
CA SER A 25 -43.20 42.53 22.88
C SER A 25 -44.57 42.13 22.29
N GLU A 26 -45.19 41.06 22.81
CA GLU A 26 -46.45 40.50 22.32
C GLU A 26 -47.63 40.81 23.26
N PHE A 27 -47.39 41.59 24.32
CA PHE A 27 -48.45 42.14 25.15
C PHE A 27 -49.13 43.30 24.41
N GLY A 28 -50.45 43.23 24.27
CA GLY A 28 -51.26 44.26 23.60
C GLY A 28 -51.57 44.01 22.12
N ARG A 29 -51.20 42.86 21.53
CA ARG A 29 -51.75 42.46 20.22
C ARG A 29 -53.22 42.02 20.39
N PRO A 30 -54.14 42.45 19.50
CA PRO A 30 -55.52 41.98 19.52
C PRO A 30 -55.59 40.48 19.20
N TYR A 31 -56.46 39.75 19.91
CA TYR A 31 -56.74 38.33 19.67
C TYR A 31 -58.06 38.21 18.89
N GLU A 32 -58.11 37.31 17.92
CA GLU A 32 -59.36 36.88 17.27
C GLU A 32 -59.87 35.64 18.00
N PHE A 33 -61.04 35.74 18.64
CA PHE A 33 -61.70 34.61 19.30
C PHE A 33 -62.88 34.15 18.43
N GLU A 34 -62.97 32.85 18.17
CA GLU A 34 -64.17 32.19 17.64
C GLU A 34 -64.93 31.53 18.80
N CYS A 35 -66.24 31.77 18.90
CA CYS A 35 -67.09 31.14 19.91
C CYS A 35 -67.48 29.72 19.47
N ASP A 36 -67.03 28.72 20.22
CA ASP A 36 -67.48 27.32 20.11
C ASP A 36 -68.40 26.96 21.30
N GLU A 37 -69.37 26.07 21.10
CA GLU A 37 -70.42 25.79 22.10
C GLU A 37 -69.92 24.91 23.27
N ALA A 38 -70.46 25.15 24.48
CA ALA A 38 -70.01 24.57 25.74
C ALA A 38 -70.24 23.05 25.84
N LYS A 39 -69.20 22.30 26.22
CA LYS A 39 -69.25 20.85 26.51
C LYS A 39 -68.94 20.57 27.99
N LEU A 40 -69.75 19.74 28.64
CA LEU A 40 -69.49 19.23 29.99
C LEU A 40 -68.34 18.20 29.93
N LEU A 41 -67.21 18.48 30.60
CA LEU A 41 -66.00 17.65 30.47
C LEU A 41 -65.96 16.44 31.42
N LEU A 42 -66.54 16.49 32.62
CA LEU A 42 -66.65 15.33 33.53
C LEU A 42 -67.56 15.61 34.74
N SER A 43 -68.24 14.58 35.27
CA SER A 43 -68.90 14.55 36.59
C SER A 43 -68.56 13.22 37.28
N LEU A 44 -68.14 13.25 38.54
CA LEU A 44 -67.71 12.06 39.32
C LEU A 44 -68.57 11.91 40.58
N GLU A 45 -69.09 10.71 40.82
CA GLU A 45 -69.82 10.35 42.05
C GLU A 45 -68.95 9.51 43.01
N PRO A 46 -69.20 9.53 44.34
CA PRO A 46 -68.33 8.90 45.34
C PRO A 46 -68.41 7.36 45.34
N ASP A 47 -67.24 6.71 45.42
CA ASP A 47 -67.09 5.24 45.34
C ASP A 47 -67.02 4.58 46.74
N PRO A 48 -67.90 3.63 47.09
CA PRO A 48 -67.96 3.02 48.43
C PRO A 48 -66.76 2.13 48.79
N THR A 49 -65.90 1.78 47.84
CA THR A 49 -64.70 0.92 48.02
C THR A 49 -63.64 1.55 48.93
N HIS A 50 -63.61 2.87 49.06
CA HIS A 50 -62.65 3.57 49.90
C HIS A 50 -62.87 3.39 51.41
N LEU A 51 -64.02 2.84 51.82
CA LEU A 51 -64.35 2.60 53.23
C LEU A 51 -63.53 1.46 53.86
N GLU A 52 -63.06 0.49 53.05
CA GLU A 52 -62.29 -0.66 53.54
C GLU A 52 -60.87 -0.30 53.99
N ASN A 53 -60.32 0.83 53.49
CA ASN A 53 -58.96 1.28 53.81
C ASN A 53 -58.90 2.23 55.02
N PHE A 54 -59.96 2.29 55.83
CA PHE A 54 -60.03 3.15 56.99
C PHE A 54 -59.30 2.52 58.20
N ILE A 55 -58.17 3.10 58.60
CA ILE A 55 -57.41 2.70 59.79
C ILE A 55 -57.49 3.83 60.83
N PRO A 56 -57.88 3.54 62.08
CA PRO A 56 -57.91 4.52 63.15
C PRO A 56 -56.49 4.83 63.67
N GLU A 57 -56.05 6.08 63.59
CA GLU A 57 -54.82 6.57 64.23
C GLU A 57 -55.14 7.34 65.53
N ASP A 58 -54.22 7.26 66.49
CA ASP A 58 -54.29 7.95 67.79
C ASP A 58 -54.30 9.48 67.63
N PRO A 59 -54.95 10.20 68.56
CA PRO A 59 -55.39 11.58 68.35
C PRO A 59 -54.22 12.55 68.21
N VAL A 60 -54.05 13.08 66.99
CA VAL A 60 -53.22 14.25 66.71
C VAL A 60 -54.08 15.49 66.92
N GLU A 61 -53.67 16.39 67.81
CA GLU A 61 -54.29 17.71 67.96
C GLU A 61 -54.09 18.50 66.66
N GLN A 62 -55.16 18.61 65.87
CA GLN A 62 -55.19 19.43 64.66
C GLN A 62 -56.04 20.67 64.93
N GLY A 63 -55.39 21.84 65.01
CA GLY A 63 -56.08 23.11 65.20
C GLY A 63 -56.93 23.46 63.98
N VAL A 64 -58.23 23.66 64.18
CA VAL A 64 -59.15 24.17 63.15
C VAL A 64 -59.23 25.69 63.31
N GLN A 65 -58.73 26.45 62.35
CA GLN A 65 -58.91 27.91 62.34
C GLN A 65 -60.13 28.28 61.48
N TYR A 66 -61.23 28.64 62.14
CA TYR A 66 -62.40 29.29 61.52
C TYR A 66 -62.20 30.81 61.53
N SER A 67 -61.62 31.37 60.48
CA SER A 67 -61.54 32.82 60.26
C SER A 67 -61.81 33.18 58.81
N LYS A 68 -62.48 34.33 58.59
CA LYS A 68 -62.80 34.87 57.25
C LYS A 68 -61.53 34.94 56.40
N GLN A 69 -61.54 34.28 55.24
CA GLN A 69 -60.45 34.35 54.28
C GLN A 69 -60.40 35.73 53.63
N PHE A 70 -59.27 36.41 53.79
CA PHE A 70 -58.93 37.62 53.05
C PHE A 70 -57.84 37.26 52.04
N SER A 71 -57.97 37.74 50.79
CA SER A 71 -56.90 37.63 49.81
C SER A 71 -55.83 38.69 50.12
N LEU A 72 -54.63 38.22 50.41
CA LEU A 72 -53.46 39.09 50.55
C LEU A 72 -53.04 39.56 49.14
N HIS A 73 -53.05 40.87 48.92
CA HIS A 73 -52.44 41.49 47.76
C HIS A 73 -51.21 42.26 48.22
N GLU A 74 -50.03 41.80 47.87
CA GLU A 74 -48.79 42.52 48.15
C GLU A 74 -48.49 43.45 46.97
N ALA A 75 -48.56 44.76 47.23
CA ALA A 75 -48.10 45.78 46.31
C ALA A 75 -46.71 46.24 46.77
N ASN A 76 -45.67 45.68 46.15
CA ASN A 76 -44.31 46.10 46.39
C ASN A 76 -44.02 47.31 45.48
N THR A 77 -43.98 48.51 46.05
CA THR A 77 -43.59 49.71 45.29
C THR A 77 -42.08 49.89 45.42
N PHE A 78 -41.39 49.85 44.27
CA PHE A 78 -39.96 50.10 44.23
C PHE A 78 -39.69 51.56 44.58
N ARG A 79 -38.70 51.81 45.45
CA ARG A 79 -38.25 53.16 45.78
C ARG A 79 -37.67 53.81 44.52
N ALA A 80 -38.27 54.91 44.06
CA ALA A 80 -37.73 55.67 42.95
C ALA A 80 -36.47 56.41 43.40
N GLU A 81 -35.33 56.09 42.79
CA GLU A 81 -34.08 56.81 42.98
C GLU A 81 -34.06 58.00 42.02
N TYR A 82 -33.83 59.20 42.57
CA TYR A 82 -33.64 60.42 41.78
C TYR A 82 -32.15 60.70 41.69
N GLU A 83 -31.59 60.66 40.48
CA GLU A 83 -30.22 61.09 40.23
C GLU A 83 -30.19 62.54 39.75
N SER A 84 -29.33 63.35 40.39
CA SER A 84 -29.04 64.71 39.97
C SER A 84 -27.85 64.68 39.03
N HIS A 85 -28.10 64.71 37.72
CA HIS A 85 -27.00 64.82 36.76
C HIS A 85 -26.46 66.25 36.73
N CYS A 86 -25.18 66.41 37.06
CA CYS A 86 -24.40 67.60 36.75
C CYS A 86 -23.56 67.31 35.50
N ILE A 87 -23.39 68.31 34.64
CA ILE A 87 -22.58 68.18 33.42
C ILE A 87 -21.18 68.72 33.74
N TYR A 88 -20.18 67.84 33.78
CA TYR A 88 -18.77 68.22 33.77
C TYR A 88 -18.26 68.13 32.34
N HIS A 89 -17.93 69.27 31.73
CA HIS A 89 -17.21 69.29 30.46
C HIS A 89 -15.70 69.25 30.73
N GLU A 90 -15.05 68.12 30.47
CA GLU A 90 -13.59 67.92 30.56
C GLU A 90 -12.86 68.31 29.26
N GLU A 91 -13.21 69.44 28.65
CA GLU A 91 -12.52 69.90 27.44
C GLU A 91 -11.47 70.98 27.78
N GLY A 92 -10.24 70.53 27.98
CA GLY A 92 -9.03 71.35 27.83
C GLY A 92 -8.34 71.80 29.12
N GLY A 93 -7.10 71.32 29.33
CA GLY A 93 -6.18 71.73 30.41
C GLY A 93 -5.50 73.09 30.19
N TRP A 94 -6.19 74.03 29.56
CA TRP A 94 -5.69 75.40 29.39
C TRP A 94 -5.71 76.13 30.74
N PRO A 95 -4.79 77.07 30.99
CA PRO A 95 -4.88 77.95 32.15
C PRO A 95 -6.25 78.66 32.18
N LYS A 96 -6.76 78.93 33.40
CA LYS A 96 -8.13 79.44 33.64
C LYS A 96 -8.52 80.68 32.83
N ASP A 97 -7.55 81.49 32.42
CA ASP A 97 -7.76 82.77 31.73
C ASP A 97 -7.83 82.64 30.19
N ILE A 98 -7.65 81.44 29.63
CA ILE A 98 -7.61 81.21 28.18
C ILE A 98 -8.78 80.30 27.77
N SER A 99 -9.65 80.83 26.93
CA SER A 99 -10.76 80.04 26.38
C SER A 99 -10.28 79.14 25.25
N HIS A 100 -10.66 77.85 25.27
CA HIS A 100 -10.34 76.91 24.20
C HIS A 100 -11.08 77.18 22.88
N GLN A 101 -12.16 77.96 22.93
CA GLN A 101 -12.97 78.32 21.76
C GLN A 101 -12.34 79.45 20.95
N ASP A 102 -11.46 80.25 21.57
CA ASP A 102 -10.75 81.33 20.90
C ASP A 102 -9.38 80.85 20.40
N THR A 103 -9.32 80.58 19.10
CA THR A 103 -8.10 80.09 18.43
C THR A 103 -6.96 81.09 18.49
N GLU A 104 -7.24 82.41 18.53
CA GLU A 104 -6.19 83.42 18.61
C GLU A 104 -5.52 83.43 19.98
N GLN A 105 -6.29 83.25 21.05
CA GLN A 105 -5.75 83.18 22.40
C GLN A 105 -4.86 81.96 22.60
N ILE A 106 -5.26 80.80 22.07
CA ILE A 106 -4.43 79.59 22.05
C ILE A 106 -3.10 79.84 21.33
N ILE A 107 -3.15 80.46 20.13
CA ILE A 107 -1.94 80.73 19.35
C ILE A 107 -1.04 81.73 20.07
N ARG A 108 -1.59 82.78 20.69
CA ARG A 108 -0.83 83.76 21.47
C ARG A 108 -0.16 83.11 22.69
N TYR A 109 -0.88 82.23 23.41
CA TYR A 109 -0.33 81.52 24.55
C TYR A 109 0.76 80.53 24.15
N LYS A 110 0.54 79.71 23.11
CA LYS A 110 1.58 78.83 22.56
C LYS A 110 2.82 79.60 22.16
N ARG A 111 2.67 80.71 21.42
CA ARG A 111 3.79 81.58 21.05
C ARG A 111 4.50 82.21 22.25
N LYS A 112 3.79 82.46 23.36
CA LYS A 112 4.40 82.96 24.59
C LYS A 112 5.28 81.88 25.21
N VAL A 113 4.76 80.66 25.38
CA VAL A 113 5.50 79.51 25.93
C VAL A 113 6.67 79.12 25.02
N GLU A 114 6.48 79.11 23.70
CA GLU A 114 7.54 78.80 22.72
C GLU A 114 8.68 79.82 22.73
N LYS A 115 8.40 81.07 23.12
CA LYS A 115 9.40 82.13 23.25
C LYS A 115 10.15 82.11 24.58
N ASP A 116 9.65 81.38 25.58
CA ASP A 116 10.33 81.30 26.88
C ASP A 116 11.66 80.55 26.70
N GLU A 117 12.77 81.17 27.10
CA GLU A 117 14.10 80.60 26.91
C GLU A 117 14.27 79.25 27.60
N THR A 118 13.60 79.05 28.74
CA THR A 118 13.57 77.77 29.47
C THR A 118 12.93 76.66 28.66
N TYR A 119 11.87 76.96 27.89
CA TYR A 119 11.24 75.99 27.00
C TYR A 119 12.21 75.56 25.90
N ILE A 120 12.85 76.52 25.23
CA ILE A 120 13.82 76.23 24.16
C ILE A 120 14.99 75.40 24.71
N GLN A 121 15.54 75.77 25.87
CA GLN A 121 16.65 75.03 26.50
C GLN A 121 16.26 73.60 26.87
N THR A 122 15.07 73.38 27.45
CA THR A 122 14.61 72.03 27.81
C THR A 122 14.33 71.17 26.59
N VAL A 123 13.72 71.72 25.53
CA VAL A 123 13.47 71.01 24.27
C VAL A 123 14.78 70.59 23.62
N MET A 124 15.78 71.49 23.54
CA MET A 124 17.10 71.17 23.00
C MET A 124 17.87 70.17 23.87
N HIS A 125 17.66 70.19 25.19
CA HIS A 125 18.26 69.20 26.07
C HIS A 125 17.62 67.81 25.89
N LEU A 126 16.31 67.73 25.68
CA LEU A 126 15.56 66.48 25.47
C LEU A 126 15.70 65.94 24.03
N SER A 127 16.02 66.79 23.06
CA SER A 127 16.22 66.35 21.68
C SER A 127 17.43 65.43 21.54
N HIS A 128 18.50 65.67 22.31
CA HIS A 128 19.72 64.84 22.25
C HIS A 128 19.49 63.37 22.67
N PRO A 129 18.88 63.06 23.84
CA PRO A 129 18.55 61.68 24.19
C PRO A 129 17.47 61.08 23.29
N MET A 130 16.50 61.87 22.81
CA MET A 130 15.52 61.39 21.82
C MET A 130 16.20 60.95 20.52
N GLU A 131 17.11 61.77 19.99
CA GLU A 131 17.87 61.47 18.79
C GLU A 131 18.73 60.21 18.95
N HIS A 132 19.36 60.04 20.12
CA HIS A 132 20.09 58.83 20.45
C HIS A 132 19.20 57.57 20.36
N CYS A 133 18.00 57.59 20.95
CA CYS A 133 17.07 56.47 20.89
C CYS A 133 16.60 56.18 19.45
N ILE A 134 16.41 57.20 18.63
CA ILE A 134 16.02 57.03 17.22
C ILE A 134 17.15 56.37 16.42
N HIS A 135 18.39 56.86 16.56
CA HIS A 135 19.55 56.24 15.89
C HIS A 135 19.78 54.81 16.37
N GLN A 136 19.54 54.52 17.65
CA GLN A 136 19.65 53.16 18.19
C GLN A 136 18.60 52.21 17.59
N ASN A 137 17.33 52.62 17.49
CA ASN A 137 16.27 51.81 16.88
C ASN A 137 16.51 51.58 15.37
N ASN A 138 17.10 52.55 14.68
CA ASN A 138 17.44 52.43 13.26
C ASN A 138 18.72 51.60 13.01
N ALA A 139 19.60 51.47 14.00
CA ALA A 139 20.85 50.73 13.84
C ALA A 139 20.59 49.23 13.58
N ILE A 140 19.67 48.63 14.33
CA ILE A 140 19.27 47.22 14.19
C ILE A 140 17.78 47.10 14.54
N ASN A 141 16.99 46.52 13.63
CA ASN A 141 15.60 46.18 13.92
C ASN A 141 15.53 44.93 14.81
N ILE A 142 15.51 45.13 16.13
CA ILE A 142 15.40 44.04 17.11
C ILE A 142 14.09 43.24 17.04
N TYR A 143 13.10 43.74 16.30
CA TYR A 143 11.79 43.10 16.15
C TYR A 143 11.67 42.26 14.86
N GLU A 144 12.69 42.27 14.00
CA GLU A 144 12.69 41.45 12.79
C GLU A 144 12.95 39.97 13.13
N GLN A 145 11.97 39.12 12.85
CA GLN A 145 12.14 37.67 12.96
C GLN A 145 12.67 37.11 11.62
N TYR A 146 13.93 36.73 11.61
CA TYR A 146 14.52 36.07 10.46
C TYR A 146 13.85 34.71 10.21
N PHE A 147 13.56 34.41 8.95
CA PHE A 147 13.02 33.13 8.47
C PHE A 147 11.56 32.79 8.81
N ASP A 148 10.75 33.75 9.26
CA ASP A 148 9.32 33.51 9.57
C ASP A 148 8.50 33.00 8.36
N ASN A 149 8.92 33.34 7.13
CA ASN A 149 8.26 32.90 5.89
C ASN A 149 9.00 31.77 5.15
N VAL A 150 10.00 31.14 5.76
CA VAL A 150 10.71 30.03 5.12
C VAL A 150 10.08 28.73 5.59
N GLU A 151 9.34 28.09 4.69
CA GLU A 151 8.92 26.71 4.91
C GLU A 151 10.18 25.84 5.11
N PRO A 152 10.23 25.00 6.16
CA PRO A 152 11.39 24.16 6.40
C PRO A 152 11.64 23.26 5.18
N SER A 153 12.84 23.36 4.60
CA SER A 153 13.25 22.45 3.54
C SER A 153 13.35 21.03 4.11
N ILE A 154 12.79 20.07 3.39
CA ILE A 154 12.87 18.66 3.76
C ILE A 154 14.35 18.28 3.69
N ILE A 155 14.94 17.93 4.84
CA ILE A 155 16.30 17.41 4.91
C ILE A 155 16.31 16.11 4.10
N VAL A 156 17.26 15.96 3.18
CA VAL A 156 17.43 14.71 2.42
C VAL A 156 17.91 13.65 3.42
N GLU A 157 16.97 12.88 3.97
CA GLU A 157 17.31 11.77 4.84
C GLU A 157 18.08 10.69 4.07
N ASP A 158 19.11 10.14 4.70
CA ASP A 158 19.84 9.01 4.14
C ASP A 158 18.91 7.81 3.98
N LEU A 159 19.05 7.12 2.85
CA LEU A 159 18.34 5.86 2.57
C LEU A 159 18.78 4.82 3.60
N SER A 160 17.88 4.46 4.50
CA SER A 160 18.17 3.51 5.58
C SER A 160 17.13 2.38 5.64
N SER A 161 17.55 1.27 6.23
CA SER A 161 16.70 0.14 6.53
C SER A 161 16.95 -0.36 7.94
N ARG A 162 15.92 -0.89 8.57
CA ARG A 162 15.98 -1.45 9.92
C ARG A 162 15.24 -2.78 9.95
N THR A 163 15.90 -3.83 10.46
CA THR A 163 15.19 -5.08 10.80
C THR A 163 14.41 -4.86 12.09
N LEU A 164 13.08 -4.95 12.01
CA LEU A 164 12.18 -4.81 13.14
C LEU A 164 12.13 -6.10 13.95
N ASN A 165 11.66 -7.17 13.31
CA ASN A 165 11.41 -8.45 13.95
C ASN A 165 11.97 -9.61 13.12
N VAL A 166 12.35 -10.68 13.82
CA VAL A 166 12.82 -11.93 13.22
C VAL A 166 12.02 -13.09 13.80
N PHE A 167 11.20 -13.71 12.97
CA PHE A 167 10.38 -14.86 13.33
C PHE A 167 11.12 -16.12 12.95
N ARG A 168 11.28 -17.05 13.89
CA ARG A 168 12.07 -18.27 13.70
C ARG A 168 11.16 -19.50 13.71
N ASP A 169 11.46 -20.46 12.83
CA ASP A 169 10.83 -21.78 12.85
C ASP A 169 10.92 -22.39 14.26
N GLN A 170 9.78 -22.88 14.77
CA GLN A 170 9.66 -23.47 16.10
C GLN A 170 10.16 -24.94 16.11
N GLN A 171 10.39 -25.52 14.94
CA GLN A 171 10.90 -26.87 14.79
C GLN A 171 12.42 -26.94 14.97
N LYS A 172 12.91 -28.07 15.50
CA LYS A 172 14.36 -28.31 15.69
C LYS A 172 15.11 -28.37 14.36
N VAL A 173 14.49 -29.00 13.36
CA VAL A 173 15.03 -29.07 12.00
C VAL A 173 14.49 -27.88 11.24
N LYS A 174 15.40 -27.02 10.80
CA LYS A 174 15.06 -25.79 10.11
C LYS A 174 14.59 -26.08 8.69
N ARG A 175 13.48 -25.44 8.30
CA ARG A 175 12.85 -25.62 6.98
C ARG A 175 12.86 -24.30 6.22
N PRO A 176 13.17 -24.30 4.91
CA PRO A 176 13.15 -23.09 4.12
C PRO A 176 11.73 -22.53 3.98
N ILE A 177 11.61 -21.21 4.04
CA ILE A 177 10.36 -20.51 3.74
C ILE A 177 10.22 -20.42 2.21
N GLN A 178 9.06 -20.79 1.68
CA GLN A 178 8.81 -20.80 0.23
C GLN A 178 7.99 -19.59 -0.23
N LYS A 179 6.88 -19.29 0.47
CA LYS A 179 5.98 -18.16 0.17
C LYS A 179 5.55 -17.48 1.45
N LEU A 180 5.25 -16.19 1.31
CA LEU A 180 4.71 -15.33 2.35
C LEU A 180 3.42 -14.70 1.84
N SER A 181 2.53 -14.35 2.77
CA SER A 181 1.31 -13.61 2.49
C SER A 181 0.95 -12.73 3.69
N TRP A 182 0.57 -11.49 3.42
CA TRP A 182 0.16 -10.52 4.43
C TRP A 182 -1.33 -10.63 4.71
N SER A 183 -1.75 -10.40 5.95
CA SER A 183 -3.16 -10.25 6.28
C SER A 183 -3.71 -8.94 5.68
N PRO A 184 -4.99 -8.92 5.23
CA PRO A 184 -5.56 -7.76 4.54
C PRO A 184 -5.97 -6.62 5.49
N ASP A 185 -5.73 -6.76 6.80
CA ASP A 185 -6.10 -5.80 7.85
C ASP A 185 -5.03 -4.72 8.09
N GLY A 186 -4.32 -4.33 7.03
CA GLY A 186 -3.14 -3.45 7.13
C GLY A 186 -1.85 -4.18 7.48
N GLY A 187 -1.84 -5.51 7.41
CA GLY A 187 -0.67 -6.34 7.62
C GLY A 187 -0.33 -6.58 9.08
N SER A 188 -1.32 -6.79 9.96
CA SER A 188 -1.06 -7.15 11.36
C SER A 188 -0.40 -8.53 11.51
N ARG A 189 -0.61 -9.42 10.52
CA ARG A 189 -0.15 -10.81 10.52
C ARG A 189 0.51 -11.18 9.20
N ILE A 190 1.41 -12.17 9.28
CA ILE A 190 2.13 -12.73 8.13
C ILE A 190 2.00 -14.25 8.15
N ALA A 191 1.41 -14.81 7.10
CA ALA A 191 1.45 -16.25 6.86
C ALA A 191 2.73 -16.61 6.12
N GLY A 192 3.44 -17.64 6.60
CA GLY A 192 4.62 -18.18 5.93
C GLY A 192 4.50 -19.69 5.71
N SER A 193 4.81 -20.13 4.50
CA SER A 193 4.85 -21.55 4.13
C SER A 193 6.26 -22.12 4.35
N TYR A 194 6.35 -23.15 5.20
CA TYR A 194 7.60 -23.79 5.59
C TYR A 194 7.66 -25.17 4.92
N CYS A 195 8.51 -25.32 3.91
CA CYS A 195 8.60 -26.55 3.13
C CYS A 195 9.97 -26.69 2.48
N ASN A 196 10.56 -27.88 2.55
CA ASN A 196 11.75 -28.21 1.78
C ASN A 196 11.37 -28.94 0.48
N LEU A 197 11.74 -28.36 -0.66
CA LEU A 197 11.48 -28.93 -1.98
C LEU A 197 12.56 -29.93 -2.43
N ASN A 198 13.67 -30.05 -1.70
CA ASN A 198 14.75 -30.98 -2.03
C ASN A 198 14.36 -32.42 -1.65
N PHE A 199 13.79 -33.14 -2.62
CA PHE A 199 13.29 -34.52 -2.45
C PHE A 199 14.37 -35.55 -2.10
N GLN A 200 15.64 -35.27 -2.38
CA GLN A 200 16.75 -36.17 -2.09
C GLN A 200 17.18 -36.16 -0.62
N ASN A 201 16.66 -35.23 0.19
CA ASN A 201 17.03 -35.13 1.59
C ASN A 201 16.30 -36.23 2.40
N PRO A 202 17.02 -37.11 3.12
CA PRO A 202 16.41 -38.20 3.88
C PRO A 202 15.66 -37.72 5.14
N VAL A 203 15.77 -36.44 5.51
CA VAL A 203 15.14 -35.90 6.73
C VAL A 203 13.63 -35.77 6.55
N VAL A 204 12.87 -36.39 7.45
CA VAL A 204 11.42 -36.21 7.52
C VAL A 204 11.12 -34.86 8.18
N TYR A 205 10.53 -33.96 7.40
CA TYR A 205 10.15 -32.63 7.88
C TYR A 205 8.74 -32.64 8.47
N ALA A 206 8.54 -31.82 9.52
CA ALA A 206 7.19 -31.49 9.97
C ALA A 206 6.43 -30.74 8.87
N CYS A 207 5.12 -30.97 8.80
CA CYS A 207 4.25 -30.35 7.79
C CYS A 207 3.62 -29.02 8.25
N GLU A 208 3.96 -28.55 9.44
CA GLU A 208 3.35 -27.38 10.06
C GLU A 208 3.88 -26.08 9.44
N SER A 209 3.00 -25.19 9.01
CA SER A 209 3.33 -23.81 8.64
C SER A 209 2.75 -22.83 9.66
N TYR A 210 3.10 -21.55 9.58
CA TYR A 210 2.81 -20.60 10.65
C TYR A 210 2.22 -19.30 10.13
N VAL A 211 1.26 -18.79 10.89
CA VAL A 211 0.86 -17.39 10.86
C VAL A 211 1.52 -16.70 12.05
N TRP A 212 2.28 -15.66 11.76
CA TRP A 212 2.93 -14.81 12.74
C TRP A 212 2.14 -13.54 12.93
N ASP A 213 2.11 -13.06 14.17
CA ASP A 213 1.62 -11.73 14.52
C ASP A 213 2.83 -10.78 14.52
N VAL A 214 2.71 -9.61 13.89
CA VAL A 214 3.83 -8.68 13.72
C VAL A 214 4.37 -8.20 15.06
N ASP A 215 3.50 -8.03 16.04
CA ASP A 215 3.86 -7.54 17.38
C ASP A 215 4.52 -8.63 18.25
N ASN A 216 4.27 -9.90 17.94
CA ASN A 216 4.67 -11.03 18.78
C ASN A 216 5.60 -12.02 18.03
N PRO A 217 6.93 -11.78 18.03
CA PRO A 217 7.86 -12.60 17.24
C PRO A 217 8.19 -13.98 17.84
N ASN A 218 7.96 -14.18 19.14
CA ASN A 218 8.42 -15.38 19.84
C ASN A 218 7.54 -16.61 19.61
N LYS A 219 6.25 -16.42 19.33
CA LYS A 219 5.27 -17.51 19.19
C LYS A 219 4.35 -17.24 17.99
N PRO A 220 4.10 -18.25 17.14
CA PRO A 220 3.15 -18.08 16.06
C PRO A 220 1.74 -17.90 16.62
N TYR A 221 0.97 -17.03 15.97
CA TYR A 221 -0.45 -16.80 16.28
C TYR A 221 -1.27 -18.05 15.94
N LEU A 222 -1.07 -18.62 14.75
CA LEU A 222 -1.74 -19.84 14.31
C LEU A 222 -0.72 -20.81 13.68
N VAL A 223 -0.87 -22.09 14.01
CA VAL A 223 -0.14 -23.18 13.35
C VAL A 223 -1.06 -23.81 12.31
N LEU A 224 -0.66 -23.77 11.04
CA LEU A 224 -1.36 -24.41 9.94
C LEU A 224 -0.89 -25.87 9.83
N LYS A 225 -1.76 -26.79 10.21
CA LYS A 225 -1.52 -28.23 10.08
C LYS A 225 -2.09 -28.71 8.75
N GLY A 226 -1.47 -29.73 8.17
CA GLY A 226 -1.91 -30.35 6.92
C GLY A 226 -1.36 -31.76 6.78
N PRO A 227 -1.93 -32.58 5.87
CA PRO A 227 -1.47 -33.95 5.62
C PRO A 227 -0.09 -34.00 4.95
N ALA A 228 0.31 -32.91 4.29
CA ALA A 228 1.62 -32.72 3.68
C ALA A 228 2.10 -31.27 3.93
N CYS A 229 3.38 -31.01 3.70
CA CYS A 229 3.97 -29.67 3.88
C CYS A 229 3.28 -28.65 2.96
N VAL A 230 3.01 -27.45 3.50
CA VAL A 230 2.44 -26.34 2.75
C VAL A 230 3.54 -25.67 1.93
N CYS A 231 3.41 -25.67 0.60
CA CYS A 231 4.37 -25.06 -0.33
C CYS A 231 4.02 -23.59 -0.60
N SER A 232 2.74 -23.29 -0.74
CA SER A 232 2.22 -21.94 -0.97
C SER A 232 1.10 -21.65 0.01
N VAL A 233 1.03 -20.41 0.51
CA VAL A 233 -0.03 -19.94 1.40
C VAL A 233 -0.42 -18.54 0.96
N GLU A 234 -1.72 -18.24 0.95
CA GLU A 234 -2.23 -16.93 0.56
C GLU A 234 -3.48 -16.54 1.38
N TYR A 235 -3.46 -15.35 1.97
CA TYR A 235 -4.61 -14.75 2.65
C TYR A 235 -5.68 -14.30 1.66
N ASN A 236 -6.96 -14.45 2.03
CA ASN A 236 -8.02 -13.85 1.23
C ASN A 236 -7.95 -12.32 1.37
N PRO A 237 -7.86 -11.56 0.26
CA PRO A 237 -7.72 -10.10 0.30
C PRO A 237 -8.93 -9.37 0.91
N LYS A 238 -10.07 -10.05 1.10
CA LYS A 238 -11.29 -9.45 1.67
C LYS A 238 -11.72 -10.07 3.01
N ASP A 239 -11.26 -11.28 3.32
CA ASP A 239 -11.61 -11.97 4.57
C ASP A 239 -10.33 -12.36 5.32
N ILE A 240 -10.11 -11.71 6.45
CA ILE A 240 -8.91 -11.86 7.29
C ILE A 240 -8.78 -13.29 7.84
N HIS A 241 -9.89 -14.02 8.00
CA HIS A 241 -9.86 -15.35 8.62
C HIS A 241 -9.60 -16.48 7.63
N CYS A 242 -9.74 -16.23 6.33
CA CYS A 242 -9.66 -17.25 5.29
C CYS A 242 -8.27 -17.32 4.68
N LEU A 243 -7.69 -18.52 4.65
CA LEU A 243 -6.42 -18.81 3.96
C LEU A 243 -6.58 -20.00 3.01
N ILE A 244 -5.87 -19.94 1.90
CA ILE A 244 -5.68 -21.09 1.00
C ILE A 244 -4.21 -21.46 0.96
N GLY A 245 -3.94 -22.68 0.52
CA GLY A 245 -2.57 -23.10 0.31
C GLY A 245 -2.45 -24.38 -0.47
N GLY A 246 -1.34 -24.47 -1.18
CA GLY A 246 -0.94 -25.62 -1.95
C GLY A 246 -0.03 -26.54 -1.15
N LEU A 247 -0.26 -27.84 -1.24
CA LEU A 247 0.52 -28.85 -0.53
C LEU A 247 1.59 -29.49 -1.45
N LEU A 248 2.61 -30.09 -0.82
CA LEU A 248 3.71 -30.77 -1.51
C LEU A 248 3.24 -31.98 -2.34
N ASN A 249 2.16 -32.65 -1.93
CA ASN A 249 1.60 -33.79 -2.64
C ASN A 249 0.67 -33.41 -3.81
N GLY A 250 0.53 -32.12 -4.11
CA GLY A 250 -0.32 -31.62 -5.20
C GLY A 250 -1.75 -31.25 -4.79
N GLN A 251 -2.19 -31.64 -3.60
CA GLN A 251 -3.49 -31.24 -3.06
C GLN A 251 -3.51 -29.75 -2.68
N VAL A 252 -4.72 -29.24 -2.55
CA VAL A 252 -5.01 -27.87 -2.15
C VAL A 252 -5.84 -27.93 -0.88
N ALA A 253 -5.54 -27.04 0.07
CA ALA A 253 -6.21 -26.98 1.35
C ALA A 253 -6.71 -25.56 1.63
N PHE A 254 -7.81 -25.49 2.37
CA PHE A 254 -8.45 -24.27 2.83
C PHE A 254 -8.49 -24.25 4.35
N TRP A 255 -8.08 -23.14 4.96
CA TRP A 255 -8.06 -22.92 6.39
C TRP A 255 -8.92 -21.72 6.77
N ASP A 256 -9.56 -21.81 7.94
CA ASP A 256 -10.28 -20.72 8.58
C ASP A 256 -9.75 -20.61 10.02
N ASP A 257 -9.13 -19.48 10.34
CA ASP A 257 -8.53 -19.20 11.67
C ASP A 257 -9.51 -19.50 12.82
N ARG A 258 -10.79 -19.18 12.62
CA ARG A 258 -11.84 -19.34 13.65
C ARG A 258 -12.13 -20.81 13.97
N LYS A 259 -11.83 -21.72 13.05
CA LYS A 259 -12.05 -23.17 13.20
C LYS A 259 -10.81 -23.89 13.75
N GLY A 260 -9.70 -23.18 13.91
CA GLY A 260 -8.45 -23.69 14.49
C GLY A 260 -7.41 -24.11 13.46
N SER A 261 -6.47 -24.94 13.89
CA SER A 261 -5.22 -25.26 13.15
C SER A 261 -5.36 -26.26 12.00
N SER A 262 -6.41 -27.08 11.99
CA SER A 262 -6.63 -28.09 10.95
C SER A 262 -7.28 -27.48 9.70
N PRO A 263 -7.01 -28.01 8.50
CA PRO A 263 -7.66 -27.55 7.29
C PRO A 263 -9.16 -27.86 7.38
N VAL A 264 -9.98 -26.90 6.94
CA VAL A 264 -11.44 -27.02 6.90
C VAL A 264 -11.86 -27.99 5.79
N GLU A 265 -11.21 -27.88 4.64
CA GLU A 265 -11.43 -28.74 3.49
C GLU A 265 -10.12 -28.97 2.74
N ILE A 266 -10.00 -30.13 2.08
CA ILE A 266 -8.86 -30.54 1.26
C ILE A 266 -9.40 -31.12 -0.04
N SER A 267 -8.75 -30.84 -1.16
CA SER A 267 -9.10 -31.39 -2.47
C SER A 267 -8.84 -32.89 -2.59
N ASP A 268 -9.54 -33.57 -3.51
CA ASP A 268 -9.31 -34.99 -3.75
C ASP A 268 -7.96 -35.21 -4.47
N VAL A 269 -7.18 -36.20 -4.04
CA VAL A 269 -5.83 -36.47 -4.58
C VAL A 269 -5.84 -36.68 -6.10
N LEU A 270 -6.86 -37.35 -6.64
CA LEU A 270 -6.94 -37.70 -8.06
C LEU A 270 -7.21 -36.50 -8.98
N GLU A 271 -7.91 -35.50 -8.47
CA GLU A 271 -8.34 -34.31 -9.23
C GLU A 271 -7.37 -33.12 -9.04
N SER A 272 -6.42 -33.29 -8.11
CA SER A 272 -5.41 -32.31 -7.71
C SER A 272 -4.21 -32.26 -8.68
N HIS A 273 -3.22 -31.43 -8.37
CA HIS A 273 -1.98 -31.38 -9.15
C HIS A 273 -1.17 -32.67 -9.00
N ARG A 274 -0.35 -32.99 -10.01
CA ARG A 274 0.55 -34.17 -9.97
C ARG A 274 1.90 -33.87 -9.32
N ALA A 275 2.19 -32.59 -9.12
CA ALA A 275 3.43 -32.07 -8.59
C ALA A 275 3.11 -31.03 -7.49
N PRO A 276 4.11 -30.58 -6.71
CA PRO A 276 3.90 -29.59 -5.65
C PRO A 276 3.21 -28.33 -6.14
N VAL A 277 2.26 -27.81 -5.36
CA VAL A 277 1.54 -26.58 -5.70
C VAL A 277 2.33 -25.37 -5.22
N ASN A 278 3.11 -24.79 -6.13
CA ASN A 278 4.06 -23.71 -5.83
C ASN A 278 3.40 -22.34 -5.69
N ASN A 279 2.24 -22.12 -6.31
CA ASN A 279 1.54 -20.84 -6.23
C ASN A 279 0.04 -21.07 -6.05
N ALA A 280 -0.56 -20.28 -5.18
CA ALA A 280 -1.99 -20.19 -4.95
C ALA A 280 -2.34 -18.71 -4.83
N LEU A 281 -3.30 -18.22 -5.62
CA LEU A 281 -3.71 -16.82 -5.61
C LEU A 281 -5.24 -16.71 -5.65
N TRP A 282 -5.78 -15.76 -4.89
CA TRP A 282 -7.20 -15.45 -4.91
C TRP A 282 -7.62 -14.72 -6.17
N ILE A 283 -8.89 -14.91 -6.56
CA ILE A 283 -9.51 -14.21 -7.68
C ILE A 283 -10.59 -13.28 -7.13
N ASN A 284 -10.71 -12.11 -7.75
CA ASN A 284 -11.81 -11.19 -7.46
C ASN A 284 -13.11 -11.70 -8.12
N SER A 285 -13.78 -12.65 -7.46
CA SER A 285 -15.12 -13.12 -7.83
C SER A 285 -16.20 -12.40 -7.01
N LYS A 286 -17.47 -12.49 -7.41
CA LYS A 286 -18.57 -11.87 -6.65
C LYS A 286 -18.70 -12.45 -5.23
N THR A 287 -18.38 -13.73 -5.07
CA THR A 287 -18.46 -14.45 -3.78
C THR A 287 -17.16 -14.38 -2.98
N ASN A 288 -16.03 -13.98 -3.59
CA ASN A 288 -14.68 -14.01 -3.00
C ASN A 288 -14.24 -15.37 -2.46
N THR A 289 -14.80 -16.45 -3.01
CA THR A 289 -14.48 -17.84 -2.65
C THR A 289 -13.65 -18.55 -3.73
N GLU A 290 -13.40 -17.90 -4.86
CA GLU A 290 -12.67 -18.49 -5.98
C GLU A 290 -11.18 -18.15 -5.91
N PHE A 291 -10.36 -19.12 -6.25
CA PHE A 291 -8.92 -18.96 -6.35
C PHE A 291 -8.37 -19.91 -7.41
N PHE A 292 -7.09 -19.80 -7.71
CA PHE A 292 -6.44 -20.67 -8.68
C PHE A 292 -5.01 -20.99 -8.27
N THR A 293 -4.55 -22.13 -8.74
CA THR A 293 -3.27 -22.72 -8.36
C THR A 293 -2.48 -23.09 -9.59
N SER A 294 -1.16 -23.05 -9.46
CA SER A 294 -0.24 -23.51 -10.49
C SER A 294 0.84 -24.43 -9.92
N SER A 295 1.34 -25.31 -10.78
CA SER A 295 2.36 -26.28 -10.43
C SER A 295 3.33 -26.50 -11.60
N ILE A 296 4.43 -27.17 -11.29
CA ILE A 296 5.46 -27.62 -12.24
C ILE A 296 4.89 -28.65 -13.23
N ASP A 297 3.74 -29.27 -12.93
CA ASP A 297 3.02 -30.14 -13.88
C ASP A 297 2.51 -29.41 -15.14
N GLY A 298 2.65 -28.07 -15.18
CA GLY A 298 2.23 -27.24 -16.30
C GLY A 298 0.73 -27.03 -16.38
N CYS A 299 -0.01 -27.37 -15.32
CA CYS A 299 -1.43 -27.09 -15.19
C CYS A 299 -1.68 -25.86 -14.32
N VAL A 300 -2.68 -25.08 -14.71
CA VAL A 300 -3.34 -24.08 -13.89
C VAL A 300 -4.75 -24.55 -13.61
N ARG A 301 -5.12 -24.66 -12.33
CA ARG A 301 -6.44 -25.15 -11.90
C ARG A 301 -7.18 -24.07 -11.13
N TRP A 302 -8.48 -23.93 -11.39
CA TRP A 302 -9.36 -23.03 -10.65
C TRP A 302 -10.18 -23.81 -9.63
N TRP A 303 -10.39 -23.20 -8.46
CA TRP A 303 -11.06 -23.83 -7.33
C TRP A 303 -12.08 -22.87 -6.71
N ASP A 304 -13.08 -23.44 -6.05
CA ASP A 304 -14.04 -22.71 -5.22
C ASP A 304 -13.98 -23.29 -3.80
N CYS A 305 -13.79 -22.44 -2.79
CA CYS A 305 -13.67 -22.87 -1.40
C CYS A 305 -14.95 -23.53 -0.86
N ARG A 306 -16.09 -23.38 -1.54
CA ARG A 306 -17.36 -24.02 -1.15
C ARG A 306 -17.44 -25.49 -1.57
N ASN A 307 -16.63 -25.90 -2.54
CA ASN A 307 -16.55 -27.28 -3.02
C ASN A 307 -15.13 -27.53 -3.51
N LEU A 308 -14.23 -27.84 -2.56
CA LEU A 308 -12.81 -27.96 -2.85
C LEU A 308 -12.42 -29.31 -3.44
N LYS A 309 -13.35 -30.28 -3.48
CA LYS A 309 -13.08 -31.64 -3.96
C LYS A 309 -12.59 -31.69 -5.40
N LYS A 310 -13.15 -30.86 -6.28
CA LYS A 310 -12.82 -30.83 -7.71
C LYS A 310 -12.54 -29.41 -8.21
N PRO A 311 -11.59 -29.25 -9.16
CA PRO A 311 -11.37 -27.95 -9.78
C PRO A 311 -12.57 -27.59 -10.66
N THR A 312 -12.90 -26.30 -10.71
CA THR A 312 -13.94 -25.75 -11.60
C THR A 312 -13.48 -25.74 -13.05
N GLU A 313 -12.20 -25.47 -13.28
CA GLU A 313 -11.59 -25.42 -14.60
C GLU A 313 -10.11 -25.85 -14.51
N THR A 314 -9.60 -26.47 -15.58
CA THR A 314 -8.17 -26.80 -15.71
C THR A 314 -7.66 -26.29 -17.06
N LEU A 315 -6.54 -25.57 -17.04
CA LEU A 315 -5.83 -25.09 -18.22
C LEU A 315 -4.43 -25.69 -18.25
N LEU A 316 -4.08 -26.32 -19.36
CA LEU A 316 -2.70 -26.74 -19.60
C LEU A 316 -1.91 -25.58 -20.23
N VAL A 317 -0.68 -25.36 -19.79
CA VAL A 317 0.19 -24.32 -20.34
C VAL A 317 0.94 -24.88 -21.55
N ASP A 318 0.25 -24.92 -22.68
CA ASP A 318 0.81 -25.30 -23.98
C ASP A 318 0.75 -24.09 -24.93
N THR A 319 1.91 -23.66 -25.43
CA THR A 319 2.02 -22.50 -26.33
C THR A 319 1.61 -22.81 -27.77
N THR A 320 1.39 -24.07 -28.12
CA THR A 320 0.97 -24.46 -29.47
C THR A 320 -0.53 -24.23 -29.67
N LYS A 321 -0.94 -23.90 -30.90
CA LYS A 321 -2.36 -23.66 -31.25
C LYS A 321 -3.15 -24.96 -31.48
N GLU A 322 -2.51 -26.11 -31.29
CA GLU A 322 -3.11 -27.43 -31.44
C GLU A 322 -3.86 -27.85 -30.17
N GLU A 323 -4.39 -29.07 -30.15
CA GLU A 323 -4.94 -29.67 -28.93
C GLU A 323 -3.89 -29.75 -27.81
N GLN A 324 -4.34 -29.46 -26.59
CA GLN A 324 -3.47 -29.43 -25.43
C GLN A 324 -3.00 -30.84 -25.05
N LYS A 325 -1.68 -31.04 -25.01
CA LYS A 325 -1.08 -32.33 -24.63
C LYS A 325 -0.17 -32.18 -23.42
N TYR A 326 -0.36 -33.02 -22.41
CA TYR A 326 0.46 -33.03 -21.19
C TYR A 326 1.97 -33.08 -21.45
N ILE A 327 2.40 -33.80 -22.49
CA ILE A 327 3.83 -33.95 -22.84
C ILE A 327 4.46 -32.62 -23.27
N ARG A 328 3.66 -31.68 -23.80
CA ARG A 328 4.12 -30.38 -24.28
C ARG A 328 3.90 -29.26 -23.25
N ALA A 329 3.33 -29.60 -22.10
CA ALA A 329 3.02 -28.62 -21.06
C ALA A 329 4.31 -28.04 -20.47
N LEU A 330 4.33 -26.72 -20.32
CA LEU A 330 5.44 -26.01 -19.73
C LEU A 330 5.19 -25.85 -18.22
N GLY A 331 6.12 -26.30 -17.40
CA GLY A 331 6.04 -26.15 -15.94
C GLY A 331 5.93 -24.69 -15.54
N VAL A 332 5.00 -24.39 -14.63
CA VAL A 332 4.76 -23.04 -14.12
C VAL A 332 5.50 -22.86 -12.80
N SER A 333 6.50 -21.97 -12.80
CA SER A 333 7.31 -21.66 -11.63
C SER A 333 6.65 -20.59 -10.75
N THR A 334 6.11 -19.52 -11.36
CA THR A 334 5.51 -18.40 -10.64
C THR A 334 4.25 -17.90 -11.35
N MET A 335 3.41 -17.20 -10.60
CA MET A 335 2.13 -16.69 -11.07
C MET A 335 1.85 -15.34 -10.42
N GLU A 336 1.17 -14.47 -11.15
CA GLU A 336 0.76 -13.15 -10.68
C GLU A 336 -0.64 -12.81 -11.17
N TYR A 337 -1.46 -12.27 -10.27
CA TYR A 337 -2.81 -11.84 -10.54
C TYR A 337 -3.07 -10.48 -9.90
N GLU A 338 -3.62 -9.57 -10.69
CA GLU A 338 -3.95 -8.23 -10.22
C GLU A 338 -5.48 -8.07 -10.17
N PRO A 339 -6.08 -7.76 -9.00
CA PRO A 339 -7.54 -7.68 -8.84
C PRO A 339 -8.24 -6.62 -9.70
N THR A 340 -7.52 -5.57 -10.11
CA THR A 340 -8.05 -4.47 -10.95
C THR A 340 -8.31 -4.89 -12.40
N ILE A 341 -7.59 -5.91 -12.91
CA ILE A 341 -7.82 -6.51 -14.24
C ILE A 341 -8.15 -7.99 -14.07
N PRO A 342 -9.38 -8.31 -13.62
CA PRO A 342 -9.68 -9.62 -13.06
C PRO A 342 -9.69 -10.77 -14.08
N VAL A 343 -9.55 -10.45 -15.36
CA VAL A 343 -9.59 -11.39 -16.47
C VAL A 343 -8.17 -11.80 -16.89
N ARG A 344 -7.14 -10.99 -16.61
CA ARG A 344 -5.77 -11.24 -17.03
C ARG A 344 -4.92 -11.75 -15.87
N PHE A 345 -4.02 -12.67 -16.17
CA PHE A 345 -3.02 -13.17 -15.24
C PHE A 345 -1.68 -13.33 -15.95
N LEU A 346 -0.59 -13.43 -15.20
CA LEU A 346 0.74 -13.73 -15.73
C LEU A 346 1.22 -15.07 -15.17
N LEU A 347 1.87 -15.85 -16.02
CA LEU A 347 2.55 -17.09 -15.65
C LEU A 347 4.02 -16.96 -16.02
N GLY A 348 4.92 -17.26 -15.10
CA GLY A 348 6.33 -17.51 -15.39
C GLY A 348 6.57 -19.02 -15.51
N THR A 349 7.30 -19.44 -16.53
CA THR A 349 7.64 -20.84 -16.76
C THR A 349 9.08 -21.15 -16.34
N GLU A 350 9.36 -22.42 -16.10
CA GLU A 350 10.72 -22.92 -15.82
C GLU A 350 11.66 -22.78 -17.02
N THR A 351 11.10 -22.66 -18.23
CA THR A 351 11.85 -22.47 -19.49
C THR A 351 12.24 -21.02 -19.76
N GLY A 352 11.93 -20.08 -18.84
CA GLY A 352 12.28 -18.66 -18.99
C GLY A 352 11.29 -17.82 -19.79
N MET A 353 10.11 -18.36 -20.07
CA MET A 353 9.03 -17.63 -20.75
C MET A 353 8.06 -17.04 -19.74
N VAL A 354 7.48 -15.89 -20.08
CA VAL A 354 6.37 -15.29 -19.35
C VAL A 354 5.16 -15.25 -20.27
N ILE A 355 4.03 -15.76 -19.80
CA ILE A 355 2.82 -15.92 -20.59
C ILE A 355 1.71 -15.08 -19.97
N ILE A 356 1.09 -14.20 -20.76
CA ILE A 356 -0.11 -13.47 -20.37
C ILE A 356 -1.32 -14.34 -20.68
N GLY A 357 -2.05 -14.68 -19.62
CA GLY A 357 -3.27 -15.44 -19.65
C GLY A 357 -4.53 -14.57 -19.65
N ASN A 358 -5.61 -15.05 -20.29
CA ASN A 358 -6.95 -14.47 -20.22
C ASN A 358 -7.97 -15.56 -19.84
N ARG A 359 -8.60 -15.43 -18.67
CA ARG A 359 -9.56 -16.42 -18.14
C ARG A 359 -10.83 -16.56 -18.99
N LYS A 360 -11.33 -15.47 -19.57
CA LYS A 360 -12.63 -15.45 -20.27
C LYS A 360 -12.57 -15.91 -21.74
N SER A 361 -11.38 -16.15 -22.27
CA SER A 361 -11.22 -16.65 -23.64
C SER A 361 -11.86 -18.03 -23.81
N LYS A 362 -12.43 -18.33 -24.99
CA LYS A 362 -13.15 -19.60 -25.22
C LYS A 362 -12.21 -20.75 -25.54
N THR A 363 -11.19 -20.51 -26.37
CA THR A 363 -10.20 -21.53 -26.72
C THR A 363 -9.01 -21.46 -25.78
N SER A 364 -8.41 -22.62 -25.49
CA SER A 364 -7.23 -22.71 -24.63
C SER A 364 -6.02 -21.97 -25.18
N ALA A 365 -5.84 -21.95 -26.51
CA ALA A 365 -4.80 -21.17 -27.17
C ALA A 365 -5.03 -19.66 -27.03
N GLU A 366 -6.27 -19.18 -27.09
CA GLU A 366 -6.60 -17.76 -26.82
C GLU A 366 -6.51 -17.41 -25.34
N LYS A 367 -6.63 -18.39 -24.43
CA LYS A 367 -6.35 -18.18 -23.02
C LYS A 367 -4.88 -17.87 -22.80
N LEU A 368 -3.96 -18.39 -23.62
CA LEU A 368 -2.50 -18.15 -23.53
C LEU A 368 -2.06 -17.15 -24.61
N ALA A 369 -2.54 -15.91 -24.49
CA ALA A 369 -2.56 -14.96 -25.60
C ALA A 369 -1.16 -14.46 -26.05
N THR A 370 -0.27 -14.15 -25.11
CA THR A 370 1.03 -13.52 -25.43
C THR A 370 2.15 -14.17 -24.65
N VAL A 371 3.24 -14.49 -25.35
CA VAL A 371 4.44 -15.12 -24.78
C VAL A 371 5.63 -14.17 -24.92
N PHE A 372 6.34 -13.95 -23.82
CA PHE A 372 7.56 -13.15 -23.72
C PHE A 372 8.71 -14.09 -23.40
N LYS A 373 9.79 -14.04 -24.19
CA LYS A 373 11.02 -14.78 -23.91
C LYS A 373 11.89 -13.95 -22.97
N ALA A 374 11.59 -14.03 -21.67
CA ALA A 374 12.09 -13.07 -20.70
C ALA A 374 13.49 -13.40 -20.16
N HIS A 375 13.76 -14.68 -19.94
CA HIS A 375 14.98 -15.18 -19.31
C HIS A 375 15.51 -16.42 -20.05
N LYS A 376 16.76 -16.80 -19.79
CA LYS A 376 17.38 -18.01 -20.35
C LYS A 376 17.09 -19.23 -19.49
N GLY A 377 16.95 -19.05 -18.19
CA GLY A 377 16.55 -20.06 -17.22
C GLY A 377 15.21 -19.73 -16.58
N PRO A 378 14.86 -20.40 -15.45
CA PRO A 378 13.54 -20.31 -14.86
C PRO A 378 13.20 -18.90 -14.38
N VAL A 379 11.94 -18.50 -14.57
CA VAL A 379 11.43 -17.25 -14.03
C VAL A 379 11.02 -17.48 -12.59
N TYR A 380 11.73 -16.89 -11.63
CA TYR A 380 11.44 -17.09 -10.21
C TYR A 380 10.35 -16.17 -9.67
N SER A 381 10.24 -14.93 -10.17
CA SER A 381 9.18 -14.01 -9.78
C SER A 381 8.70 -13.21 -10.97
N VAL A 382 7.39 -12.95 -10.99
CA VAL A 382 6.74 -12.02 -11.90
C VAL A 382 5.83 -11.15 -11.04
N ALA A 383 5.92 -9.83 -11.20
CA ALA A 383 5.11 -8.89 -10.43
C ALA A 383 4.62 -7.73 -11.30
N ARG A 384 3.32 -7.45 -11.31
CA ARG A 384 2.81 -6.25 -12.01
C ARG A 384 3.10 -5.01 -11.20
N ASN A 385 3.35 -3.88 -11.87
CA ASN A 385 3.44 -2.62 -11.17
C ASN A 385 2.03 -2.22 -10.67
N PRO A 386 1.83 -1.92 -9.37
CA PRO A 386 0.50 -1.66 -8.81
C PRO A 386 -0.27 -0.50 -9.45
N ALA A 387 0.43 0.54 -9.91
CA ALA A 387 -0.20 1.68 -10.60
C ALA A 387 -0.15 1.57 -12.13
N PHE A 388 0.93 1.00 -12.66
CA PHE A 388 1.19 0.92 -14.10
C PHE A 388 1.00 -0.50 -14.61
N LEU A 389 -0.27 -0.91 -14.72
CA LEU A 389 -0.66 -2.31 -14.98
C LEU A 389 -0.17 -2.91 -16.31
N LYS A 390 0.27 -2.06 -17.25
CA LYS A 390 0.91 -2.48 -18.50
C LYS A 390 2.38 -2.88 -18.31
N ASN A 391 3.01 -2.48 -17.21
CA ASN A 391 4.40 -2.76 -16.92
C ASN A 391 4.49 -3.84 -15.85
N PHE A 392 5.40 -4.79 -16.05
CA PHE A 392 5.61 -5.88 -15.11
C PHE A 392 7.10 -6.19 -14.95
N LEU A 393 7.47 -6.57 -13.73
CA LEU A 393 8.80 -7.00 -13.35
C LEU A 393 8.91 -8.51 -13.53
N THR A 394 10.06 -8.95 -14.00
CA THR A 394 10.43 -10.36 -14.09
C THR A 394 11.80 -10.55 -13.47
N ILE A 395 11.95 -11.60 -12.69
CA ILE A 395 13.22 -11.96 -12.06
C ILE A 395 13.52 -13.41 -12.42
N GLY A 396 14.71 -13.60 -12.97
CA GLY A 396 15.21 -14.87 -13.44
C GLY A 396 16.70 -14.74 -13.69
N ASP A 397 17.39 -15.89 -13.70
CA ASP A 397 18.83 -15.95 -13.88
C ASP A 397 19.59 -15.05 -12.88
N TYR A 398 20.31 -14.05 -13.41
CA TYR A 398 21.16 -13.11 -12.67
C TYR A 398 20.71 -11.66 -12.87
N CYS A 399 19.47 -11.43 -13.32
CA CYS A 399 19.02 -10.10 -13.74
C CYS A 399 17.52 -9.88 -13.48
N ALA A 400 17.18 -8.65 -13.12
CA ALA A 400 15.81 -8.19 -13.03
C ALA A 400 15.47 -7.39 -14.30
N ARG A 401 14.32 -7.67 -14.91
CA ARG A 401 13.88 -7.00 -16.14
C ARG A 401 12.48 -6.43 -15.96
N VAL A 402 12.30 -5.18 -16.36
CA VAL A 402 10.98 -4.53 -16.45
C VAL A 402 10.54 -4.57 -17.90
N TRP A 403 9.33 -5.05 -18.10
CA TRP A 403 8.70 -5.23 -19.41
C TRP A 403 7.48 -4.33 -19.52
N SER A 404 7.13 -3.99 -20.76
CA SER A 404 5.85 -3.39 -21.12
C SER A 404 5.06 -4.41 -21.92
N GLU A 405 3.77 -4.60 -21.63
CA GLU A 405 2.88 -5.51 -22.37
C GLU A 405 2.82 -5.18 -23.87
N ASP A 406 3.15 -3.92 -24.23
CA ASP A 406 3.17 -3.43 -25.61
C ASP A 406 4.39 -3.89 -26.42
N VAL A 407 5.48 -4.34 -25.77
CA VAL A 407 6.76 -4.70 -26.41
C VAL A 407 7.10 -6.15 -26.09
N LYS A 408 7.15 -7.00 -27.13
CA LYS A 408 7.23 -8.46 -26.96
C LYS A 408 8.65 -9.01 -27.04
N GLU A 409 9.51 -8.36 -27.83
CA GLU A 409 10.85 -8.90 -28.11
C GLU A 409 11.92 -8.45 -27.10
N SER A 410 11.75 -7.30 -26.46
CA SER A 410 12.73 -6.72 -25.53
C SER A 410 12.10 -6.14 -24.27
N ALA A 411 12.88 -6.16 -23.19
CA ALA A 411 12.54 -5.49 -21.94
C ALA A 411 12.81 -3.98 -22.08
N ILE A 412 11.95 -3.15 -21.51
CA ILE A 412 12.14 -1.69 -21.48
C ILE A 412 13.30 -1.28 -20.56
N MET A 413 13.60 -2.12 -19.57
CA MET A 413 14.75 -1.97 -18.69
C MET A 413 15.25 -3.35 -18.27
N SER A 414 16.56 -3.50 -18.17
CA SER A 414 17.23 -4.62 -17.51
C SER A 414 18.24 -4.08 -16.51
N THR A 415 18.30 -4.67 -15.32
CA THR A 415 19.43 -4.47 -14.42
C THR A 415 20.68 -5.14 -15.01
N GLY A 416 21.85 -4.74 -14.52
CA GLY A 416 23.10 -5.42 -14.82
C GLY A 416 23.08 -6.87 -14.31
N ASN A 417 23.98 -7.70 -14.85
CA ASN A 417 24.15 -9.05 -14.33
C ASN A 417 24.72 -8.98 -12.92
N HIS A 418 23.97 -9.50 -11.95
CA HIS A 418 24.43 -9.62 -10.58
C HIS A 418 25.44 -10.77 -10.46
N ASN A 419 26.32 -10.68 -9.46
CA ASN A 419 27.30 -11.74 -9.17
C ASN A 419 26.64 -13.01 -8.62
N THR A 420 25.41 -12.89 -8.11
CA THR A 420 24.65 -13.96 -7.48
C THR A 420 23.29 -14.11 -8.15
N VAL A 421 22.74 -15.33 -8.10
CA VAL A 421 21.41 -15.62 -8.64
C VAL A 421 20.35 -14.84 -7.87
N LEU A 422 19.37 -14.31 -8.59
CA LEU A 422 18.22 -13.63 -8.01
C LEU A 422 17.12 -14.65 -7.71
N THR A 423 16.44 -14.51 -6.58
CA THR A 423 15.48 -15.52 -6.09
C THR A 423 14.04 -15.03 -6.11
N CYS A 424 13.78 -13.79 -5.73
CA CYS A 424 12.44 -13.21 -5.74
C CYS A 424 12.51 -11.69 -5.85
N GLY A 425 11.40 -11.07 -6.21
CA GLY A 425 11.23 -9.63 -6.08
C GLY A 425 9.81 -9.18 -6.34
N GLY A 426 9.55 -7.93 -6.01
CA GLY A 426 8.23 -7.33 -6.00
C GLY A 426 8.32 -5.80 -5.96
N TRP A 427 7.25 -5.15 -6.38
CA TRP A 427 7.13 -3.70 -6.35
C TRP A 427 6.77 -3.21 -4.95
N SER A 428 7.15 -1.97 -4.63
CA SER A 428 6.53 -1.25 -3.51
C SER A 428 5.06 -0.97 -3.82
N ALA A 429 4.20 -1.15 -2.81
CA ALA A 429 2.76 -0.90 -2.91
C ALA A 429 2.41 0.59 -2.93
N THR A 430 3.26 1.44 -2.34
CA THR A 430 3.04 2.90 -2.22
C THR A 430 3.84 3.70 -3.24
N LYS A 431 5.15 3.43 -3.33
CA LYS A 431 6.07 4.14 -4.24
C LYS A 431 6.36 3.32 -5.49
N TYR A 432 5.59 3.55 -6.54
CA TYR A 432 5.59 2.73 -7.75
C TYR A 432 6.89 2.74 -8.58
N SER A 433 7.85 3.62 -8.27
CA SER A 433 9.19 3.60 -8.89
C SER A 433 10.15 2.62 -8.21
N VAL A 434 9.79 2.12 -7.02
CA VAL A 434 10.65 1.26 -6.21
C VAL A 434 10.28 -0.20 -6.37
N PHE A 435 11.28 -1.05 -6.57
CA PHE A 435 11.14 -2.50 -6.49
C PHE A 435 12.29 -3.11 -5.69
N TYR A 436 12.01 -4.29 -5.14
CA TYR A 436 12.89 -5.03 -4.27
C TYR A 436 13.32 -6.33 -4.94
N VAL A 437 14.59 -6.70 -4.75
CA VAL A 437 15.18 -7.92 -5.30
C VAL A 437 15.93 -8.66 -4.22
N THR A 438 15.63 -9.93 -4.05
CA THR A 438 16.31 -10.83 -3.12
C THR A 438 17.30 -11.73 -3.86
N LYS A 439 18.41 -12.05 -3.19
CA LYS A 439 19.53 -12.81 -3.75
C LYS A 439 19.82 -14.08 -2.95
N THR A 440 20.56 -15.00 -3.58
CA THR A 440 21.02 -16.24 -2.93
C THR A 440 22.06 -16.05 -1.84
N ASP A 441 22.72 -14.90 -1.77
CA ASP A 441 23.74 -14.58 -0.77
C ASP A 441 23.16 -13.96 0.52
N GLY A 442 21.84 -13.81 0.63
CA GLY A 442 21.24 -13.19 1.81
C GLY A 442 21.09 -11.67 1.73
N CYS A 443 21.41 -11.06 0.59
CA CYS A 443 21.25 -9.63 0.36
C CYS A 443 19.89 -9.28 -0.28
N LEU A 444 19.33 -8.16 0.15
CA LEU A 444 18.13 -7.52 -0.40
C LEU A 444 18.55 -6.20 -1.06
N ASP A 445 18.38 -6.10 -2.38
CA ASP A 445 18.61 -4.88 -3.13
C ASP A 445 17.29 -4.11 -3.29
N VAL A 446 17.35 -2.82 -3.00
CA VAL A 446 16.30 -1.85 -3.30
C VAL A 446 16.72 -1.07 -4.54
N TRP A 447 15.79 -0.91 -5.47
CA TRP A 447 15.98 -0.15 -6.70
C TRP A 447 14.93 0.94 -6.79
N ASP A 448 15.34 2.19 -6.98
CA ASP A 448 14.44 3.29 -7.35
C ASP A 448 14.74 3.73 -8.78
N LEU A 449 13.82 3.44 -9.69
CA LEU A 449 13.93 3.72 -11.13
C LEU A 449 14.16 5.20 -11.47
N LEU A 450 13.70 6.10 -10.60
CA LEU A 450 13.82 7.55 -10.80
C LEU A 450 15.16 8.08 -10.30
N GLN A 451 15.80 7.41 -9.34
CA GLN A 451 17.10 7.82 -8.80
C GLN A 451 18.26 7.20 -9.58
N ASN A 452 18.29 5.86 -9.66
CA ASN A 452 19.38 5.16 -10.32
C ASN A 452 18.87 3.90 -11.05
N GLN A 453 19.24 3.79 -12.32
CA GLN A 453 18.79 2.73 -13.21
C GLN A 453 19.84 1.64 -13.41
N ARG A 454 21.12 1.92 -13.09
CA ARG A 454 22.23 1.00 -13.36
C ARG A 454 22.61 0.17 -12.15
N ASN A 455 22.60 0.78 -10.97
CA ASN A 455 23.01 0.17 -9.71
C ASN A 455 21.85 0.24 -8.70
N PRO A 456 21.75 -0.71 -7.76
CA PRO A 456 20.78 -0.62 -6.67
C PRO A 456 21.01 0.65 -5.85
N THR A 457 19.93 1.24 -5.34
CA THR A 457 20.01 2.44 -4.49
C THR A 457 20.43 2.10 -3.07
N LEU A 458 19.98 0.94 -2.56
CA LEU A 458 20.35 0.43 -1.26
C LEU A 458 20.52 -1.09 -1.34
N THR A 459 21.61 -1.63 -0.78
CA THR A 459 21.80 -3.07 -0.62
C THR A 459 21.89 -3.38 0.88
N VAL A 460 20.97 -4.23 1.34
CA VAL A 460 20.82 -4.60 2.76
C VAL A 460 21.22 -6.06 2.91
N LYS A 461 22.25 -6.33 3.72
CA LYS A 461 22.61 -7.70 4.10
C LYS A 461 21.68 -8.16 5.23
N VAL A 462 20.72 -9.03 4.91
CA VAL A 462 19.69 -9.49 5.87
C VAL A 462 20.18 -10.69 6.67
N CYS A 463 20.76 -11.66 5.99
CA CYS A 463 21.35 -12.85 6.61
C CYS A 463 22.51 -13.40 5.77
N ASP A 464 23.17 -14.44 6.25
CA ASP A 464 24.22 -15.15 5.51
C ASP A 464 23.68 -16.28 4.62
N ASP A 465 22.43 -16.69 4.87
CA ASP A 465 21.77 -17.75 4.12
C ASP A 465 20.99 -17.21 2.91
N ARG A 466 20.64 -18.10 1.98
CA ARG A 466 19.82 -17.78 0.79
C ARG A 466 18.45 -17.25 1.17
N LEU A 467 18.06 -16.12 0.56
CA LEU A 467 16.68 -15.61 0.60
C LEU A 467 15.85 -16.30 -0.49
N ASN A 468 14.63 -16.69 -0.17
CA ASN A 468 13.76 -17.41 -1.11
C ASN A 468 12.58 -16.57 -1.61
N THR A 469 12.04 -15.71 -0.75
CA THR A 469 10.77 -15.03 -1.03
C THR A 469 10.70 -13.68 -0.35
N LEU A 470 9.91 -12.79 -0.94
CA LEU A 470 9.68 -11.43 -0.49
C LEU A 470 8.21 -11.04 -0.72
N ARG A 471 7.63 -10.35 0.26
CA ARG A 471 6.34 -9.66 0.14
C ARG A 471 6.36 -8.30 0.83
N CYS A 472 5.96 -7.28 0.08
CA CYS A 472 5.75 -5.94 0.62
C CYS A 472 4.41 -5.89 1.35
N ASN A 473 4.35 -5.15 2.46
CA ASN A 473 3.08 -4.79 3.07
C ASN A 473 2.32 -3.82 2.16
N ASP A 474 0.99 -3.84 2.20
CA ASP A 474 0.13 -2.96 1.40
C ASP A 474 0.35 -1.47 1.75
N ASN A 475 0.71 -1.19 3.00
CA ASN A 475 1.09 0.16 3.46
C ASN A 475 2.49 0.60 2.98
N GLY A 476 3.29 -0.30 2.38
CA GLY A 476 4.60 0.02 1.79
C GLY A 476 5.76 0.24 2.76
N GLU A 477 5.50 0.48 4.05
CA GLU A 477 6.52 0.74 5.07
C GLU A 477 7.42 -0.46 5.38
N MET A 478 6.85 -1.66 5.31
CA MET A 478 7.49 -2.89 5.74
C MET A 478 7.56 -3.92 4.61
N VAL A 479 8.63 -4.72 4.63
CA VAL A 479 8.85 -5.82 3.71
C VAL A 479 9.22 -7.06 4.50
N ALA A 480 8.49 -8.14 4.26
CA ALA A 480 8.77 -9.45 4.83
C ALA A 480 9.62 -10.28 3.87
N VAL A 481 10.69 -10.86 4.38
CA VAL A 481 11.65 -11.66 3.62
C VAL A 481 11.82 -13.03 4.26
N GLY A 482 11.67 -14.09 3.47
CA GLY A 482 11.83 -15.47 3.92
C GLY A 482 13.21 -16.02 3.55
N SER A 483 13.90 -16.58 4.53
CA SER A 483 15.20 -17.24 4.36
C SER A 483 15.07 -18.77 4.26
N SER A 484 16.07 -19.39 3.65
CA SER A 484 16.24 -20.84 3.59
C SER A 484 16.52 -21.49 4.96
N ASN A 485 16.98 -20.71 5.93
CA ASN A 485 17.23 -21.14 7.32
C ASN A 485 15.94 -21.16 8.19
N GLY A 486 14.76 -20.96 7.59
CA GLY A 486 13.48 -20.95 8.29
C GLY A 486 13.25 -19.72 9.17
N SER A 487 13.95 -18.62 8.89
CA SER A 487 13.73 -17.33 9.55
C SER A 487 13.03 -16.37 8.59
N LEU A 488 12.00 -15.69 9.09
CA LEU A 488 11.31 -14.59 8.43
C LEU A 488 11.83 -13.29 9.02
N TYR A 489 12.35 -12.41 8.17
CA TYR A 489 12.86 -11.10 8.55
C TYR A 489 11.86 -10.03 8.14
N LEU A 490 11.46 -9.20 9.09
CA LEU A 490 10.63 -8.02 8.84
C LEU A 490 11.51 -6.78 8.82
N ILE A 491 11.55 -6.10 7.67
CA ILE A 491 12.43 -4.96 7.43
C ILE A 491 11.56 -3.74 7.16
N GLN A 492 11.85 -2.64 7.87
CA GLN A 492 11.27 -1.32 7.64
C GLN A 492 12.25 -0.46 6.86
N PHE A 493 11.74 0.34 5.93
CA PHE A 493 12.52 1.28 5.14
C PHE A 493 12.24 2.72 5.54
N SER A 494 13.21 3.61 5.32
CA SER A 494 13.05 5.06 5.50
C SER A 494 11.92 5.63 4.64
N ASP A 495 11.30 6.71 5.11
CA ASP A 495 10.15 7.36 4.46
C ASP A 495 10.40 7.77 3.00
N ASN A 496 11.65 8.06 2.63
CA ASN A 496 12.05 8.35 1.25
C ASN A 496 11.78 7.21 0.23
N LEU A 497 11.74 5.96 0.69
CA LEU A 497 11.45 4.79 -0.14
C LEU A 497 9.96 4.41 -0.12
N VAL A 498 9.23 4.93 0.87
CA VAL A 498 7.81 4.60 1.12
C VAL A 498 6.90 5.68 0.55
N THR A 499 7.22 6.95 0.76
CA THR A 499 6.41 8.09 0.33
C THR A 499 6.73 8.46 -1.10
N ALA A 500 5.68 8.58 -1.92
CA ALA A 500 5.80 9.02 -3.30
C ALA A 500 5.59 10.54 -3.37
N ASN A 501 6.51 11.24 -4.02
CA ASN A 501 6.34 12.66 -4.28
C ASN A 501 5.24 12.88 -5.34
N LYS A 502 4.59 14.05 -5.31
CA LYS A 502 3.54 14.43 -6.27
C LYS A 502 3.98 14.30 -7.73
N ASN A 503 5.26 14.53 -8.01
CA ASN A 503 5.83 14.48 -9.35
C ASN A 503 6.27 13.07 -9.78
N ASP A 504 6.42 12.11 -8.85
CA ASP A 504 7.01 10.80 -9.15
C ASP A 504 6.19 10.03 -10.17
N LYS A 505 4.86 10.06 -10.05
CA LYS A 505 3.95 9.40 -10.99
C LYS A 505 4.09 9.96 -12.40
N MET A 506 4.22 11.28 -12.54
CA MET A 506 4.40 11.95 -13.83
C MET A 506 5.77 11.60 -14.44
N LEU A 507 6.85 11.67 -13.65
CA LEU A 507 8.20 11.34 -14.09
C LEU A 507 8.32 9.87 -14.50
N LEU A 508 7.73 8.96 -13.73
CA LEU A 508 7.74 7.53 -14.01
C LEU A 508 6.93 7.20 -15.27
N THR A 509 5.79 7.87 -15.47
CA THR A 509 5.00 7.76 -16.71
C THR A 509 5.85 8.17 -17.92
N SER A 510 6.49 9.35 -17.85
CA SER A 510 7.36 9.86 -18.92
C SER A 510 8.52 8.90 -19.21
N MET A 511 9.13 8.33 -18.17
CA MET A 511 10.20 7.34 -18.30
C MET A 511 9.70 6.07 -19.03
N PHE A 512 8.60 5.48 -18.57
CA PHE A 512 8.07 4.27 -19.19
C PHE A 512 7.64 4.49 -20.64
N GLU A 513 7.00 5.61 -20.96
CA GLU A 513 6.61 5.95 -22.33
C GLU A 513 7.84 6.15 -23.23
N ARG A 514 8.88 6.83 -22.73
CA ARG A 514 10.13 7.05 -23.45
C ARG A 514 10.83 5.74 -23.79
N GLU A 515 11.03 4.87 -22.80
CA GLU A 515 11.71 3.58 -23.03
C GLU A 515 10.85 2.64 -23.88
N THR A 516 9.52 2.61 -23.68
CA THR A 516 8.61 1.83 -24.52
C THR A 516 8.67 2.30 -25.98
N ARG A 517 8.67 3.61 -26.23
CA ARG A 517 8.79 4.16 -27.60
C ARG A 517 10.13 3.81 -28.23
N ARG A 518 11.22 3.93 -27.47
CA ARG A 518 12.57 3.58 -27.90
C ARG A 518 12.64 2.11 -28.32
N GLU A 519 12.16 1.20 -27.48
CA GLU A 519 12.18 -0.23 -27.78
C GLU A 519 11.28 -0.59 -28.97
N LYS A 520 10.11 0.03 -29.12
CA LYS A 520 9.27 -0.15 -30.32
C LYS A 520 10.00 0.22 -31.61
N ILE A 521 10.78 1.31 -31.61
CA ILE A 521 11.59 1.73 -32.78
C ILE A 521 12.70 0.71 -33.05
N ILE A 522 13.37 0.23 -32.00
CA ILE A 522 14.43 -0.78 -32.13
C ILE A 522 13.86 -2.09 -32.66
N GLU A 523 12.73 -2.56 -32.14
CA GLU A 523 12.04 -3.77 -32.59
C GLU A 523 11.64 -3.64 -34.07
N ALA A 524 11.07 -2.50 -34.48
CA ALA A 524 10.73 -2.25 -35.88
C ALA A 524 11.97 -2.29 -36.79
N LYS A 525 13.08 -1.68 -36.37
CA LYS A 525 14.35 -1.70 -37.11
C LYS A 525 14.96 -3.11 -37.18
N GLN A 526 14.91 -3.87 -36.09
CA GLN A 526 15.38 -5.27 -36.08
C GLN A 526 14.53 -6.13 -37.01
N ARG A 527 13.21 -5.92 -37.05
CA ARG A 527 12.32 -6.61 -37.99
C ARG A 527 12.67 -6.29 -39.43
N GLU A 528 12.92 -5.02 -39.76
CA GLU A 528 13.37 -4.59 -41.09
C GLU A 528 14.71 -5.26 -41.47
N LEU A 529 15.69 -5.26 -40.56
CA LEU A 529 16.99 -5.91 -40.78
C LEU A 529 16.85 -7.42 -41.01
N ARG A 530 15.99 -8.11 -40.24
CA ARG A 530 15.71 -9.54 -40.44
C ARG A 530 15.06 -9.81 -41.79
N LEU A 531 14.15 -8.94 -42.25
CA LEU A 531 13.52 -9.05 -43.57
C LEU A 531 14.54 -8.80 -44.70
N LYS A 532 15.41 -7.79 -44.56
CA LYS A 532 16.51 -7.54 -45.52
C LYS A 532 17.48 -8.70 -45.57
N ALA A 533 17.88 -9.26 -44.43
CA ALA A 533 18.78 -10.41 -44.37
C ALA A 533 18.15 -11.66 -45.01
N ARG A 534 16.84 -11.89 -44.83
CA ARG A 534 16.11 -12.96 -45.53
C ARG A 534 16.04 -12.72 -47.03
N SER A 535 15.78 -11.48 -47.46
CA SER A 535 15.80 -11.13 -48.88
C SER A 535 17.17 -11.36 -49.50
N MET A 536 18.25 -10.95 -48.81
CA MET A 536 19.64 -11.16 -49.25
C MET A 536 19.97 -12.65 -49.37
N LYS A 537 19.60 -13.46 -48.38
CA LYS A 537 19.74 -14.92 -48.45
C LYS A 537 18.98 -15.53 -49.62
N ASN A 538 17.75 -15.10 -49.88
CA ASN A 538 16.96 -15.60 -51.01
C ASN A 538 17.59 -15.20 -52.36
N THR A 539 18.18 -14.00 -52.47
CA THR A 539 18.96 -13.59 -53.65
C THR A 539 20.28 -14.35 -53.80
N ASP A 540 20.98 -14.65 -52.71
CA ASP A 540 22.21 -15.46 -52.72
C ASP A 540 21.91 -16.92 -53.08
N GLU A 541 20.83 -17.51 -52.55
CA GLU A 541 20.34 -18.83 -52.95
C GLU A 541 19.87 -18.84 -54.40
N GLY A 542 19.21 -17.77 -54.86
CA GLY A 542 18.84 -17.58 -56.27
C GLY A 542 20.05 -17.47 -57.20
N MET A 543 21.10 -16.75 -56.80
CA MET A 543 22.37 -16.65 -57.56
C MET A 543 23.15 -17.96 -57.52
N ARG A 544 23.15 -18.70 -56.40
CA ARG A 544 23.75 -20.04 -56.30
C ARG A 544 23.03 -21.03 -57.21
N HIS A 545 21.69 -21.02 -57.26
CA HIS A 545 20.91 -21.83 -58.19
C HIS A 545 21.08 -21.43 -59.66
N ALA A 546 21.30 -20.14 -59.96
CA ALA A 546 21.63 -19.69 -61.31
C ALA A 546 23.04 -20.12 -61.73
N LYS A 547 24.02 -20.12 -60.82
CA LYS A 547 25.37 -20.64 -61.08
C LYS A 547 25.40 -22.16 -61.29
N THR A 548 24.59 -22.93 -60.55
CA THR A 548 24.50 -24.39 -60.75
C THR A 548 23.87 -24.72 -62.11
N LYS A 549 22.85 -23.98 -62.56
CA LYS A 549 22.28 -24.18 -63.91
C LYS A 549 23.19 -23.71 -65.05
N GLY A 550 24.13 -22.80 -64.79
CA GLY A 550 25.15 -22.39 -65.76
C GLY A 550 26.33 -23.36 -65.88
N GLN A 551 26.48 -24.32 -64.96
CA GLN A 551 27.58 -25.28 -64.91
C GLN A 551 27.17 -26.72 -65.25
N GLU A 552 25.91 -26.98 -65.64
CA GLU A 552 25.49 -28.28 -66.18
C GLU A 552 25.90 -28.48 -67.67
N ALA A 553 26.74 -27.60 -68.20
CA ALA A 553 27.28 -27.68 -69.56
C ALA A 553 28.82 -27.55 -69.61
N ASP A 554 29.56 -28.12 -68.66
CA ASP A 554 30.90 -28.64 -68.95
C ASP A 554 31.44 -29.53 -67.81
N GLN A 555 31.76 -30.77 -68.19
CA GLN A 555 32.71 -31.78 -67.64
C GLN A 555 33.02 -31.85 -66.12
N GLY A 556 32.92 -33.10 -65.63
CA GLY A 556 33.26 -33.64 -64.31
C GLY A 556 34.31 -32.92 -63.47
N GLY A 557 33.87 -32.42 -62.31
CA GLY A 557 34.72 -32.07 -61.16
C GLY A 557 34.69 -33.15 -60.07
N PRO A 558 35.65 -33.13 -59.13
CA PRO A 558 35.81 -34.16 -58.10
C PRO A 558 34.65 -34.16 -57.09
N THR A 559 34.46 -35.30 -56.43
CA THR A 559 33.37 -35.53 -55.48
C THR A 559 33.56 -34.69 -54.21
N LEU A 560 32.48 -34.09 -53.71
CA LEU A 560 32.36 -33.31 -52.46
C LEU A 560 33.03 -33.95 -51.23
N GLU A 561 33.25 -35.26 -51.27
CA GLU A 561 33.92 -36.05 -50.22
C GLU A 561 35.42 -35.74 -50.14
N GLU A 562 36.10 -35.50 -51.27
CA GLU A 562 37.53 -35.17 -51.31
C GLU A 562 37.80 -33.73 -50.81
N GLU A 563 36.88 -32.79 -51.09
CA GLU A 563 36.94 -31.43 -50.57
C GLU A 563 36.71 -31.40 -49.05
N ALA A 564 35.75 -32.17 -48.55
CA ALA A 564 35.52 -32.29 -47.10
C ALA A 564 36.68 -32.95 -46.35
N GLU A 565 37.33 -33.95 -46.97
CA GLU A 565 38.47 -34.64 -46.39
C GLU A 565 39.70 -33.72 -46.33
N THR A 566 39.97 -32.95 -47.39
CA THR A 566 41.06 -31.97 -47.40
C THR A 566 40.83 -30.84 -46.38
N GLU A 567 39.61 -30.31 -46.26
CA GLU A 567 39.28 -29.28 -45.26
C GLU A 567 39.43 -29.81 -43.82
N PHE A 568 39.07 -31.07 -43.59
CA PHE A 568 39.26 -31.74 -42.29
C PHE A 568 40.75 -31.85 -41.93
N PHE A 569 41.61 -32.30 -42.85
CA PHE A 569 43.05 -32.41 -42.58
C PHE A 569 43.74 -31.05 -42.39
N VAL A 570 43.31 -30.00 -43.12
CA VAL A 570 43.81 -28.63 -42.91
C VAL A 570 43.46 -28.13 -41.50
N SER A 571 42.24 -28.39 -41.02
CA SER A 571 41.84 -27.99 -39.66
C SER A 571 42.64 -28.68 -38.55
N ILE A 572 43.05 -29.93 -38.78
CA ILE A 572 43.93 -30.66 -37.85
C ILE A 572 45.32 -30.04 -37.79
N ASP A 573 45.87 -29.62 -38.93
CA ASP A 573 47.19 -29.00 -38.98
C ASP A 573 47.19 -27.60 -38.34
N GLU A 574 46.11 -26.84 -38.47
CA GLU A 574 45.94 -25.57 -37.74
C GLU A 574 45.92 -25.76 -36.22
N VAL A 575 45.20 -26.78 -35.72
CA VAL A 575 45.17 -27.11 -34.27
C VAL A 575 46.54 -27.60 -33.78
N ARG A 576 47.30 -28.34 -34.61
CA ARG A 576 48.69 -28.70 -34.31
C ARG A 576 49.60 -27.48 -34.24
N LEU A 577 49.51 -26.56 -35.19
CA LEU A 577 50.30 -25.32 -35.17
C LEU A 577 49.97 -24.46 -33.94
N TRP A 578 48.69 -24.41 -33.55
CA TRP A 578 48.24 -23.68 -32.36
C TRP A 578 48.81 -24.28 -31.07
N SER A 579 48.82 -25.62 -30.95
CA SER A 579 49.38 -26.31 -29.78
C SER A 579 50.91 -26.19 -29.69
N TYR A 580 51.64 -26.17 -30.81
CA TYR A 580 53.07 -25.87 -30.81
C TYR A 580 53.38 -24.42 -30.39
N SER A 581 52.58 -23.46 -30.84
CA SER A 581 52.73 -22.04 -30.46
C SER A 581 52.47 -21.81 -28.97
N TYR A 582 51.47 -22.49 -28.40
CA TYR A 582 51.14 -22.39 -26.98
C TYR A 582 52.20 -23.00 -26.05
N CYS A 583 52.91 -24.05 -26.51
CA CYS A 583 53.96 -24.71 -25.73
C CYS A 583 55.27 -23.90 -25.67
N ASN A 584 55.54 -23.06 -26.68
CA ASN A 584 56.73 -22.21 -26.72
C ASN A 584 56.58 -20.87 -25.98
N GLN A 585 55.37 -20.47 -25.58
CA GLN A 585 55.16 -19.26 -24.77
C GLN A 585 55.29 -19.50 -23.25
N ASN A 586 55.36 -20.76 -22.80
CA ASN A 586 55.45 -21.16 -21.39
C ASN A 586 56.80 -21.81 -21.02
N LYS A 587 57.89 -21.46 -21.72
CA LYS A 587 59.26 -21.82 -21.36
C LYS A 587 60.15 -20.60 -21.16
#